data_AF-A0A3M1M849-F1
#
_entry.id   AF-A0A3M1M849-F1
#
_cell.length_a   1.000
_cell.length_b   1.000
_cell.length_c   1.000
_cell.angle_alpha   90.00
_cell.angle_beta   90.00
_cell.angle_gamma   90.00
#
_symmetry.space_group_name_H-M   'P 1'
#
loop_
_entity.id
_entity.type
_entity.pdbx_description
1 polymer ?
#
loop_
_entity_poly.entity_id
_entity_poly.type
_entity_poly.pdbx_seq_one_letter_code
_entity_poly.pdbx_strand_id
1 'polypeptide(L)'
;SAAIRLPRYQEGRDKALRLELRFPDPSANPYLALGVMLAAALDGIDNGLPCPEPLNNVNIYHLTPEERTERGIGSLPASLGEALAELEADATLKEALGESVYAAFMAAKTAETEAFRLTVTDWEVERYLETA
;
A
#
# COMPACT_ATOMS: atom_id res chain seq x y z
N SER A 1 -1.63 -1.33 -14.44
CA SER A 1 -2.41 -2.10 -13.45
C SER A 1 -1.52 -2.64 -12.34
N ALA A 2 -0.30 -3.13 -12.60
CA ALA A 2 0.55 -3.69 -11.55
C ALA A 2 1.05 -2.66 -10.51
N ALA A 3 1.12 -3.08 -9.25
CA ALA A 3 1.62 -2.30 -8.11
C ALA A 3 3.15 -2.11 -8.13
N ILE A 4 3.89 -3.14 -8.52
CA ILE A 4 5.32 -3.10 -8.79
C ILE A 4 5.54 -3.38 -10.27
N ARG A 5 6.32 -2.53 -10.93
CA ARG A 5 6.66 -2.67 -12.35
C ARG A 5 8.18 -2.78 -12.52
N LEU A 6 8.60 -3.68 -13.40
CA LEU A 6 9.97 -3.69 -13.93
C LEU A 6 9.98 -2.88 -15.23
N PRO A 7 10.64 -1.72 -15.29
CA PRO A 7 10.83 -1.01 -16.55
C PRO A 7 11.61 -1.87 -17.54
N ARG A 8 11.31 -1.72 -18.84
CA ARG A 8 11.95 -2.50 -19.90
C ARG A 8 13.47 -2.31 -19.82
N TYR A 9 14.19 -3.42 -19.67
CA TYR A 9 15.65 -3.45 -19.72
C TYR A 9 16.13 -3.05 -21.13
N GLN A 10 17.20 -2.27 -21.17
CA GLN A 10 17.90 -1.88 -22.40
C GLN A 10 19.31 -2.46 -22.31
N GLU A 11 19.70 -3.21 -23.33
CA GLU A 11 21.02 -3.84 -23.39
C GLU A 11 22.14 -2.81 -23.20
N GLY A 12 23.11 -3.13 -22.33
CA GLY A 12 24.21 -2.22 -21.98
C GLY A 12 23.86 -1.14 -20.95
N ARG A 13 22.64 -1.15 -20.37
CA ARG A 13 22.21 -0.20 -19.31
C ARG A 13 21.89 -0.88 -17.98
N ASP A 14 22.82 -1.70 -17.49
CA ASP A 14 22.63 -2.45 -16.24
C ASP A 14 22.35 -1.55 -15.03
N LYS A 15 22.98 -0.37 -14.98
CA LYS A 15 22.77 0.64 -13.92
C LYS A 15 21.36 1.24 -13.92
N ALA A 16 20.55 1.02 -14.96
CA ALA A 16 19.18 1.52 -15.04
C ALA A 16 18.13 0.50 -14.57
N LEU A 17 18.54 -0.74 -14.27
CA LEU A 17 17.66 -1.78 -13.75
C LEU A 17 17.13 -1.36 -12.37
N ARG A 18 15.81 -1.39 -12.20
CA ARG A 18 15.14 -0.95 -10.97
C ARG A 18 13.74 -1.54 -10.87
N LEU A 19 13.20 -1.52 -9.66
CA LEU A 19 11.78 -1.76 -9.40
C LEU A 19 11.07 -0.40 -9.29
N GLU A 20 9.93 -0.27 -9.96
CA GLU A 20 9.06 0.90 -9.90
C GLU A 20 7.83 0.55 -9.03
N LEU A 21 7.81 1.03 -7.79
CA LEU A 21 6.65 0.97 -6.90
C LEU A 21 5.68 2.08 -7.28
N ARG A 22 4.42 1.74 -7.56
CA ARG A 22 3.43 2.66 -8.15
C ARG A 22 2.25 3.00 -7.25
N PHE A 23 2.24 2.43 -6.05
CA PHE A 23 1.21 2.68 -5.03
C PHE A 23 1.48 3.91 -4.13
N PRO A 24 2.71 4.40 -3.94
CA PRO A 24 2.92 5.65 -3.18
C PRO A 24 2.41 6.86 -3.95
N ASP A 25 1.83 7.82 -3.23
CA ASP A 25 1.35 9.09 -3.78
C ASP A 25 2.02 10.31 -3.09
N PRO A 26 1.89 11.53 -3.65
CA PRO A 26 2.57 12.73 -3.13
C PRO A 26 2.15 13.19 -1.74
N SER A 27 1.07 12.64 -1.15
CA SER A 27 0.69 12.94 0.23
C SER A 27 1.61 12.27 1.27
N ALA A 28 2.37 11.26 0.86
CA ALA A 28 3.28 10.54 1.73
C ALA A 28 4.48 11.41 2.14
N ASN A 29 4.93 11.25 3.38
CA ASN A 29 6.23 11.78 3.79
C ASN A 29 7.33 10.98 3.07
N PRO A 30 8.16 11.60 2.22
CA PRO A 30 9.11 10.88 1.38
C PRO A 30 10.18 10.14 2.20
N TYR A 31 10.55 10.64 3.38
CA TYR A 31 11.52 9.99 4.26
C TYR A 31 10.96 8.72 4.87
N LEU A 32 9.73 8.79 5.40
CA LEU A 32 9.07 7.62 5.99
C LEU A 32 8.77 6.58 4.90
N ALA A 33 8.25 7.02 3.75
CA ALA A 33 7.94 6.14 2.63
C ALA A 33 9.17 5.37 2.14
N LEU A 34 10.28 6.06 1.88
CA LEU A 34 11.52 5.40 1.46
C LEU A 34 12.10 4.49 2.57
N GLY A 35 11.99 4.91 3.83
CA GLY A 35 12.45 4.14 4.98
C GLY A 35 11.74 2.78 5.08
N VAL A 36 10.41 2.77 5.06
CA VAL A 36 9.63 1.53 5.16
C VAL A 36 9.75 0.65 3.91
N MET A 37 9.88 1.25 2.72
CA MET A 37 10.12 0.49 1.48
C MET A 37 11.48 -0.21 1.50
N LEU A 38 12.52 0.47 1.99
CA LEU A 38 13.83 -0.13 2.13
C LEU A 38 13.83 -1.24 3.18
N ALA A 39 13.18 -1.02 4.33
CA ALA A 39 13.05 -2.03 5.37
C ALA A 39 12.35 -3.29 4.87
N ALA A 40 11.21 -3.15 4.17
CA ALA A 40 10.50 -4.28 3.57
C ALA A 40 11.34 -5.02 2.51
N ALA A 41 12.13 -4.29 1.71
CA ALA A 41 13.02 -4.90 0.73
C ALA A 41 14.16 -5.69 1.38
N LEU A 42 14.75 -5.15 2.45
CA LEU A 42 15.81 -5.84 3.20
C LEU A 42 15.29 -7.07 3.93
N ASP A 43 14.11 -6.99 4.56
CA ASP A 43 13.46 -8.13 5.20
C ASP A 43 13.24 -9.30 4.22
N GLY A 44 12.80 -9.00 3.00
CA GLY A 44 12.65 -9.99 1.93
C GLY A 44 13.97 -10.66 1.53
N ILE A 45 15.07 -9.91 1.49
CA ILE A 45 16.41 -10.43 1.17
C ILE A 45 16.95 -11.27 2.33
N ASP A 46 16.90 -10.74 3.54
CA ASP A 46 17.50 -11.35 4.74
C ASP A 46 16.81 -12.66 5.11
N ASN A 47 15.48 -12.73 4.93
CA ASN A 47 14.68 -13.94 5.18
C ASN A 47 14.52 -14.84 3.95
N GLY A 48 15.05 -14.46 2.79
CA GLY A 48 14.94 -15.24 1.55
C GLY A 48 13.50 -15.49 1.11
N LEU A 49 12.63 -14.47 1.22
CA LEU A 49 11.21 -14.62 0.91
C LEU A 49 10.99 -14.98 -0.57
N PRO A 50 10.06 -15.89 -0.89
CA PRO A 50 9.80 -16.28 -2.27
C PRO A 50 9.17 -15.11 -3.04
N CYS A 51 9.75 -14.79 -4.19
CA CYS A 51 9.15 -13.84 -5.12
C CYS A 51 8.00 -14.53 -5.88
N PRO A 52 6.77 -14.00 -5.84
CA PRO A 52 5.65 -14.60 -6.56
C PRO A 52 5.84 -14.51 -8.07
N GLU A 53 5.19 -15.42 -8.80
CA GLU A 53 5.20 -15.41 -10.26
C GLU A 53 4.62 -14.10 -10.81
N PRO A 54 5.28 -13.49 -11.82
CA PRO A 54 4.81 -12.23 -12.37
C PRO A 54 3.49 -12.41 -13.12
N LEU A 55 2.53 -11.52 -12.84
CA LEU A 55 1.24 -11.45 -13.54
C LEU A 55 1.38 -10.79 -14.93
N ASN A 56 2.22 -11.37 -15.79
CA ASN A 56 2.46 -10.88 -17.14
C ASN A 56 1.21 -11.05 -18.01
N ASN A 57 0.91 -10.05 -18.84
CA ASN A 57 -0.21 -10.05 -19.80
C ASN A 57 -1.61 -10.26 -19.18
N VAL A 58 -1.74 -10.12 -17.85
CA VAL A 58 -3.02 -10.16 -17.16
C VAL A 58 -3.42 -8.74 -16.79
N ASN A 59 -4.55 -8.28 -17.32
CA ASN A 59 -5.16 -7.05 -16.82
C ASN A 59 -6.01 -7.38 -15.59
N ILE A 60 -5.47 -7.08 -14.40
CA ILE A 60 -6.12 -7.37 -13.11
C ILE A 60 -7.54 -6.73 -13.03
N TYR A 61 -7.79 -5.64 -13.75
CA TYR A 61 -9.11 -4.98 -13.79
C TYR A 61 -10.20 -5.77 -14.53
N HIS A 62 -9.83 -6.82 -15.28
CA HIS A 62 -10.79 -7.70 -15.96
C HIS A 62 -11.03 -9.01 -15.23
N LEU A 63 -10.33 -9.26 -14.11
CA LEU A 63 -10.51 -10.46 -13.31
C LEU A 63 -11.70 -10.31 -12.38
N THR A 64 -12.49 -11.38 -12.22
CA THR A 64 -13.52 -11.42 -11.18
C THR A 64 -12.89 -11.57 -9.78
N PRO A 65 -13.61 -11.24 -8.69
CA PRO A 65 -13.12 -11.47 -7.33
C PRO A 65 -12.71 -12.92 -7.06
N GLU A 66 -13.42 -13.88 -7.63
CA GLU A 66 -13.12 -15.31 -7.51
C GLU A 66 -11.81 -15.65 -8.21
N GLU A 67 -11.62 -15.22 -9.46
CA GLU A 67 -10.38 -15.45 -10.21
C GLU A 67 -9.16 -14.82 -9.53
N ARG A 68 -9.34 -13.65 -8.90
CA ARG A 68 -8.28 -13.01 -8.11
C ARG A 68 -7.90 -13.85 -6.90
N THR A 69 -8.90 -14.39 -6.19
CA THR A 69 -8.70 -15.21 -5.00
C THR A 69 -8.00 -16.53 -5.35
N GLU A 70 -8.45 -17.22 -6.40
CA GLU A 70 -7.84 -18.46 -6.89
C GLU A 70 -6.36 -18.28 -7.27
N ARG A 71 -6.01 -17.10 -7.79
CA ARG A 71 -4.63 -16.74 -8.18
C ARG A 71 -3.81 -16.15 -7.03
N GLY A 72 -4.35 -16.08 -5.82
CA GLY A 72 -3.67 -15.49 -4.65
C GLY A 72 -3.40 -13.99 -4.78
N ILE A 73 -4.21 -13.27 -5.58
CA ILE A 73 -4.04 -11.84 -5.83
C ILE A 73 -4.80 -11.03 -4.79
N GLY A 74 -4.09 -10.62 -3.74
CA GLY A 74 -4.62 -9.70 -2.72
C GLY A 74 -4.99 -8.31 -3.27
N SER A 75 -5.74 -7.55 -2.47
CA SER A 75 -5.97 -6.11 -2.66
C SER A 75 -5.14 -5.34 -1.65
N LEU A 76 -4.79 -4.09 -1.98
CA LEU A 76 -4.36 -3.14 -0.97
C LEU A 76 -5.53 -2.78 -0.04
N PRO A 77 -5.26 -2.26 1.16
CA PRO A 77 -6.29 -1.74 2.06
C PRO A 77 -7.20 -0.73 1.36
N ALA A 78 -8.51 -0.82 1.62
CA ALA A 78 -9.51 0.03 0.98
C ALA A 78 -9.67 1.39 1.67
N SER A 79 -9.15 1.54 2.89
CA SER A 79 -9.22 2.77 3.67
C SER A 79 -7.95 3.00 4.49
N LEU A 80 -7.75 4.25 4.96
CA LEU A 80 -6.67 4.57 5.88
C LEU A 80 -6.78 3.74 7.17
N GLY A 81 -7.99 3.51 7.68
CA GLY A 81 -8.21 2.68 8.86
C GLY A 81 -7.73 1.24 8.68
N GLU A 82 -8.05 0.61 7.54
CA GLU A 82 -7.53 -0.73 7.21
C GLU A 82 -6.01 -0.72 7.05
N ALA A 83 -5.43 0.30 6.41
CA ALA A 83 -3.98 0.40 6.25
C ALA A 83 -3.24 0.53 7.59
N LEU A 84 -3.82 1.24 8.56
CA LEU A 84 -3.27 1.35 9.90
C LEU A 84 -3.34 0.02 10.66
N ALA A 85 -4.42 -0.76 10.48
CA ALA A 85 -4.55 -2.09 11.08
C ALA A 85 -3.50 -3.08 10.54
N GLU A 86 -3.25 -3.07 9.22
CA GLU A 86 -2.17 -3.85 8.62
C GLU A 86 -0.79 -3.44 9.15
N LEU A 87 -0.53 -2.12 9.28
CA LEU A 87 0.71 -1.61 9.88
C LEU A 87 0.86 -2.01 11.35
N GLU A 88 -0.23 -2.03 12.11
CA GLU A 88 -0.24 -2.49 13.51
C GLU A 88 0.10 -3.98 13.63
N ALA A 89 -0.23 -4.81 12.65
CA ALA A 89 0.12 -6.22 12.64
C ALA A 89 1.60 -6.46 12.22
N ASP A 90 2.21 -5.54 11.46
CA ASP A 90 3.54 -5.72 10.86
C ASP A 90 4.71 -5.35 11.81
N ALA A 91 5.37 -6.37 12.37
CA ALA A 91 6.51 -6.19 13.27
C ALA A 91 7.72 -5.50 12.61
N THR A 92 8.01 -5.85 11.35
CA THR A 92 9.18 -5.34 10.62
C THR A 92 9.07 -3.84 10.38
N LEU A 93 7.90 -3.37 9.94
CA LEU A 93 7.67 -1.94 9.70
C LEU A 93 7.59 -1.13 10.99
N LYS A 94 7.02 -1.72 12.06
CA LYS A 94 7.05 -1.11 13.40
C LYS A 94 8.48 -0.89 13.90
N GLU A 95 9.34 -1.90 13.75
CA GLU A 95 10.75 -1.79 14.12
C GLU A 95 11.48 -0.75 13.24
N ALA A 96 11.25 -0.76 11.93
CA ALA A 96 11.88 0.16 10.99
C ALA A 96 11.54 1.63 11.24
N LEU A 97 10.31 1.93 11.65
CA LEU A 97 9.90 3.28 12.05
C LEU A 97 10.49 3.66 13.41
N GLY A 98 10.66 2.69 14.30
CA GLY A 98 11.05 2.91 15.69
C GLY A 98 9.87 3.41 16.55
N GLU A 99 9.96 3.14 17.85
CA GLU A 99 8.86 3.32 18.81
C GLU A 99 8.23 4.72 18.77
N SER A 100 9.06 5.77 18.81
CA SER A 100 8.59 7.16 18.88
C SER A 100 7.86 7.62 17.62
N VAL A 101 8.41 7.32 16.44
CA VAL A 101 7.83 7.70 15.15
C VAL A 101 6.58 6.89 14.88
N TYR A 102 6.62 5.58 15.13
CA TYR A 102 5.47 4.70 14.98
C TYR A 102 4.30 5.18 15.86
N ALA A 103 4.52 5.40 17.15
CA ALA A 103 3.47 5.83 18.08
C ALA A 103 2.87 7.18 17.66
N ALA A 104 3.70 8.15 17.29
CA ALA A 104 3.23 9.46 16.82
C ALA A 104 2.45 9.35 15.49
N PHE A 105 2.92 8.51 14.57
CA PHE A 105 2.27 8.29 13.28
C PHE A 105 0.89 7.64 13.45
N MET A 106 0.81 6.56 14.24
CA MET A 106 -0.45 5.88 14.52
C MET A 106 -1.44 6.82 15.20
N ALA A 107 -1.02 7.55 16.24
CA ALA A 107 -1.89 8.50 16.93
C ALA A 107 -2.45 9.57 15.97
N ALA A 108 -1.59 10.17 15.14
CA ALA A 108 -2.00 11.20 14.19
C ALA A 108 -2.97 10.65 13.12
N LYS A 109 -2.68 9.48 12.55
CA LYS A 109 -3.48 8.91 11.45
C LYS A 109 -4.76 8.24 11.92
N THR A 110 -4.79 7.70 13.13
CA THR A 110 -6.04 7.26 13.76
C THR A 110 -6.96 8.46 14.02
N ALA A 111 -6.44 9.56 14.56
CA ALA A 111 -7.23 10.78 14.76
C ALA A 111 -7.78 11.36 13.44
N GLU A 112 -6.98 11.33 12.37
CA GLU A 112 -7.41 11.72 11.02
C GLU A 112 -8.56 10.84 10.50
N THR A 113 -8.43 9.51 10.67
CA THR A 113 -9.45 8.53 10.26
C THR A 113 -10.76 8.73 11.03
N GLU A 114 -10.68 8.93 12.34
CA GLU A 114 -11.84 9.20 13.19
C GLU A 114 -12.54 10.51 12.81
N ALA A 115 -11.78 11.58 12.57
CA ALA A 115 -12.33 12.86 12.15
C ALA A 115 -13.10 12.75 10.81
N PHE A 116 -12.54 12.03 9.84
CA PHE A 116 -13.23 11.78 8.58
C PHE A 116 -14.51 10.95 8.79
N ARG A 117 -14.47 9.89 9.60
CA ARG A 117 -15.63 9.01 9.83
C ARG A 117 -16.81 9.71 10.51
N LEU A 118 -16.55 10.75 11.31
CA LEU A 118 -17.58 11.56 11.98
C LEU A 118 -18.12 12.69 11.11
N THR A 119 -17.58 12.89 9.90
CA THR A 119 -18.00 13.96 8.99
C THR A 119 -19.17 13.48 8.15
N VAL A 120 -20.27 14.26 8.12
CA VAL A 120 -21.34 14.09 7.13
C VAL A 120 -20.91 14.76 5.84
N THR A 121 -20.76 13.98 4.78
CA THR A 121 -20.29 14.45 3.47
C THR A 121 -21.43 15.01 2.63
N ASP A 122 -21.10 15.88 1.67
CA ASP A 122 -22.08 16.42 0.73
C ASP A 122 -22.79 15.29 -0.06
N TRP A 123 -22.09 14.18 -0.36
CA TRP A 123 -22.68 13.02 -1.02
C TRP A 123 -23.80 12.37 -0.19
N GLU A 124 -23.63 12.28 1.13
CA GLU A 124 -24.65 11.75 2.03
C GLU A 124 -25.84 12.71 2.13
N VAL A 125 -25.59 14.01 2.20
CA VAL A 125 -26.63 15.05 2.20
C VAL A 125 -27.46 14.96 0.91
N GLU A 126 -26.81 15.00 -0.25
CA GLU A 126 -27.48 14.93 -1.55
C GLU A 126 -28.30 13.64 -1.74
N ARG A 127 -27.84 12.52 -1.18
CA ARG A 127 -28.49 11.22 -1.37
C ARG A 127 -29.63 10.94 -0.39
N TYR A 128 -29.49 11.36 0.86
CA TYR A 128 -30.39 10.93 1.93
C TYR A 128 -31.28 12.04 2.48
N LEU A 129 -30.91 13.33 2.34
CA LEU A 129 -31.66 14.43 2.95
C LEU A 129 -33.05 14.63 2.33
N GLU A 130 -33.19 14.56 1.00
CA GLU A 130 -34.49 14.71 0.31
C GLU A 130 -35.30 13.40 0.25
N THR A 131 -34.65 12.27 0.54
CA THR A 131 -35.26 10.93 0.51
C THR A 131 -35.82 10.51 1.88
N ALA A 132 -35.66 11.37 2.91
CA ALA A 132 -36.09 11.15 4.29
C ALA A 132 -37.44 11.79 4.63
#